data_AF-A0A9J6RJ22-F1
#
_entry.id   AF-A0A9J6RJ22-F1
#
_cell.length_a   1.000
_cell.length_b   1.000
_cell.length_c   1.000
_cell.angle_alpha   90.00
_cell.angle_beta   90.00
_cell.angle_gamma   90.00
#
_symmetry.space_group_name_H-M   'P 1'
#
loop_
_entity.id
_entity.type
_entity.pdbx_description
1 polymer ?
#
loop_
_entity_poly.entity_id
_entity_poly.type
_entity_poly.pdbx_seq_one_letter_code
_entity_poly.pdbx_strand_id
1 'polypeptide(L)'
;MNKKELLQLYKELYFHELERKDRITAQAQVRFAFIATGVALSAYMLRTVDFSEPQYLVWLFIGCLGLALIPFAFSVWVLSRAFWGNKYDYLPVLTDVEAYRHGLERHYKDSDENGSIESDMLDYLLSSTAEISSTNTKVNEERLSRMHRFYRLSLPSVALFMTASMLFILADLDASSPRKPIVVQQVTLPSAELESPVQLVSTESGADE
;
A
#
# COMPACT_ATOMS: atom_id res chain seq x y z
N MET A 1 31.62 -7.03 31.02
CA MET A 1 30.16 -7.26 31.05
C MET A 1 29.91 -8.66 31.57
N ASN A 2 29.05 -8.81 32.57
CA ASN A 2 28.56 -10.11 33.02
C ASN A 2 27.59 -10.69 31.98
N LYS A 3 27.44 -12.03 31.89
CA LYS A 3 26.50 -12.70 30.97
C LYS A 3 25.07 -12.15 31.09
N LYS A 4 24.64 -11.77 32.29
CA LYS A 4 23.31 -11.14 32.52
C LYS A 4 23.18 -9.78 31.85
N GLU A 5 24.21 -8.93 31.95
CA GLU A 5 24.25 -7.62 31.30
C GLU A 5 24.30 -7.78 29.78
N LEU A 6 25.06 -8.76 29.28
CA LEU A 6 25.12 -9.08 27.85
C LEU A 6 23.78 -9.55 27.31
N LEU A 7 23.07 -10.39 28.08
CA LEU A 7 21.74 -10.84 27.70
C LEU A 7 20.75 -9.67 27.67
N GLN A 8 20.85 -8.73 28.61
CA GLN A 8 20.03 -7.53 28.60
C GLN A 8 20.28 -6.70 27.33
N LEU A 9 21.54 -6.45 26.99
CA LEU A 9 21.91 -5.75 25.76
C LEU A 9 21.32 -6.46 24.52
N TYR A 10 21.45 -7.78 24.42
CA TYR A 10 20.92 -8.54 23.28
C TYR A 10 19.39 -8.47 23.19
N LYS A 11 18.69 -8.50 24.32
CA LYS A 11 17.25 -8.30 24.36
C LYS A 11 16.87 -6.89 23.90
N GLU A 12 17.60 -5.87 24.34
CA GLU A 12 17.38 -4.49 23.89
C GLU A 12 17.57 -4.35 22.36
N LEU A 13 18.63 -4.95 21.80
CA LEU A 13 18.82 -4.99 20.34
C LEU A 13 17.67 -5.70 19.64
N TYR A 14 17.25 -6.86 20.15
CA TYR A 14 16.13 -7.62 19.60
C TYR A 14 14.83 -6.79 19.59
N PHE A 15 14.47 -6.17 20.72
CA PHE A 15 13.28 -5.32 20.80
C PHE A 15 13.39 -4.10 19.88
N HIS A 16 14.57 -3.50 19.77
CA HIS A 16 14.82 -2.42 18.82
C HIS A 16 14.58 -2.86 17.37
N GLU A 17 14.97 -4.08 16.98
CA GLU A 17 14.70 -4.59 15.63
C GLU A 17 13.21 -4.85 15.37
N LEU A 18 12.44 -5.23 16.39
CA LEU A 18 10.97 -5.31 16.28
C LEU A 18 10.34 -3.92 16.10
N GLU A 19 10.78 -2.93 16.87
CA GLU A 19 10.32 -1.53 16.69
C GLU A 19 10.68 -1.00 15.29
N ARG A 20 11.90 -1.30 14.80
CA ARG A 20 12.32 -0.96 13.44
C ARG A 20 11.41 -1.61 12.41
N LYS A 21 11.05 -2.89 12.58
CA LYS A 21 10.10 -3.59 11.69
C LYS A 21 8.76 -2.86 11.62
N ASP A 22 8.22 -2.41 12.75
CA ASP A 22 6.93 -1.71 12.81
C ASP A 22 7.03 -0.32 12.16
N ARG A 23 8.11 0.42 12.44
CA ARG A 23 8.38 1.70 11.79
C ARG A 23 8.51 1.56 10.27
N ILE A 24 9.23 0.55 9.78
CA ILE A 24 9.36 0.25 8.35
C ILE A 24 8.00 -0.05 7.74
N THR A 25 7.16 -0.83 8.43
CA THR A 25 5.80 -1.18 7.99
C THR A 25 4.90 0.06 7.92
N ALA A 26 4.91 0.90 8.95
CA ALA A 26 4.16 2.15 8.96
C ALA A 26 4.57 3.08 7.82
N GLN A 27 5.88 3.23 7.58
CA GLN A 27 6.33 4.03 6.44
C GLN A 27 5.89 3.43 5.10
N ALA A 28 5.86 2.10 4.97
CA ALA A 28 5.40 1.45 3.74
C ALA A 28 3.92 1.72 3.46
N GLN A 29 3.06 1.74 4.49
CA GLN A 29 1.64 2.12 4.36
C GLN A 29 1.48 3.54 3.80
N VAL A 30 2.26 4.50 4.30
CA VAL A 30 2.26 5.88 3.77
C VAL A 30 2.59 5.90 2.27
N ARG A 31 3.53 5.06 1.84
CA ARG A 31 3.90 4.96 0.41
C ARG A 31 2.81 4.29 -0.44
N PHE A 32 2.09 3.31 0.10
CA PHE A 32 0.91 2.76 -0.59
C PHE A 32 -0.21 3.79 -0.73
N ALA A 33 -0.44 4.63 0.29
CA ALA A 33 -1.39 5.74 0.19
C ALA A 33 -0.98 6.72 -0.92
N PHE A 34 0.32 7.07 -1.01
CA PHE A 34 0.84 7.89 -2.10
C PHE A 34 0.57 7.28 -3.49
N ILE A 35 0.77 5.97 -3.64
CA ILE A 35 0.48 5.25 -4.89
C ILE A 35 -1.02 5.31 -5.21
N ALA A 36 -1.89 5.05 -4.23
CA ALA A 36 -3.33 5.10 -4.43
C ALA A 36 -3.79 6.49 -4.89
N THR A 37 -3.26 7.56 -4.29
CA THR A 37 -3.54 8.93 -4.71
C THR A 37 -3.09 9.19 -6.15
N GLY A 38 -1.88 8.73 -6.53
CA GLY A 38 -1.39 8.87 -7.91
C GLY A 38 -2.27 8.15 -8.94
N VAL A 39 -2.72 6.94 -8.61
CA VAL A 39 -3.65 6.17 -9.47
C VAL A 39 -5.00 6.88 -9.58
N ALA A 40 -5.56 7.35 -8.47
CA ALA A 40 -6.84 8.06 -8.46
C ALA A 40 -6.78 9.34 -9.29
N LEU A 41 -5.72 10.14 -9.13
CA LEU A 41 -5.52 11.37 -9.90
C LEU A 41 -5.37 11.07 -11.40
N SER A 42 -4.60 10.05 -11.74
CA SER A 42 -4.43 9.63 -13.15
C SER A 42 -5.75 9.17 -13.76
N ALA A 43 -6.54 8.38 -13.02
CA ALA A 43 -7.85 7.92 -13.45
C ALA A 43 -8.85 9.07 -13.62
N TYR A 44 -8.83 10.06 -12.71
CA TYR A 44 -9.61 11.28 -12.85
C TYR A 44 -9.25 12.02 -14.15
N MET A 45 -7.97 12.36 -14.33
CA MET A 45 -7.54 13.12 -15.51
C MET A 45 -7.89 12.40 -16.81
N LEU A 46 -7.68 11.08 -16.88
CA LEU A 46 -8.07 10.28 -18.04
C LEU A 46 -9.58 10.27 -18.31
N ARG A 47 -10.40 10.25 -17.26
CA ARG A 47 -11.86 10.26 -17.37
C ARG A 47 -12.39 11.61 -17.85
N THR A 48 -11.75 12.72 -17.47
CA THR A 48 -12.23 14.08 -17.73
C THR A 48 -11.53 14.76 -18.91
N VAL A 49 -10.68 14.05 -19.66
CA VAL A 49 -10.03 14.62 -20.87
C VAL A 49 -11.10 15.05 -21.87
N ASP A 50 -11.03 16.30 -22.30
CA ASP A 50 -11.78 16.80 -23.44
C ASP A 50 -11.03 16.51 -24.75
N PHE A 51 -11.65 15.69 -25.60
CA PHE A 51 -11.13 15.36 -26.93
C PHE A 51 -11.50 16.38 -28.01
N SER A 52 -12.26 17.43 -27.65
CA SER A 52 -12.64 18.53 -28.54
C SER A 52 -11.52 19.57 -28.70
N GLU A 53 -10.59 19.59 -27.75
CA GLU A 53 -9.38 20.41 -27.78
C GLU A 53 -8.42 19.96 -28.90
N PRO A 54 -7.46 20.80 -29.32
CA PRO A 54 -6.60 20.45 -30.44
C PRO A 54 -5.84 19.15 -30.16
N GLN A 55 -5.94 18.21 -31.09
CA GLN A 55 -5.48 16.83 -30.94
C GLN A 55 -4.02 16.72 -30.49
N TYR A 56 -3.15 17.64 -30.91
CA TYR A 56 -1.73 17.63 -30.52
C TYR A 56 -1.53 17.82 -29.01
N LEU A 57 -2.36 18.63 -28.32
CA LEU A 57 -2.29 18.81 -26.87
C LEU A 57 -2.75 17.56 -26.13
N VAL A 58 -3.83 16.95 -26.61
CA VAL A 58 -4.36 15.69 -26.06
C VAL A 58 -3.33 14.57 -26.17
N TRP A 59 -2.71 14.40 -27.34
CA TRP A 59 -1.66 13.38 -27.54
C TRP A 59 -0.41 13.67 -26.72
N LEU A 60 -0.02 14.94 -26.58
CA LEU A 60 1.10 15.33 -25.71
C LEU A 60 0.83 14.98 -24.25
N PHE A 61 -0.39 15.26 -23.76
CA PHE A 61 -0.83 14.90 -22.41
C PHE A 61 -0.83 13.39 -22.20
N ILE A 62 -1.46 12.61 -23.09
CA ILE A 62 -1.51 11.15 -22.99
C ILE A 62 -0.10 10.55 -23.06
N GLY A 63 0.76 11.07 -23.92
CA GLY A 63 2.16 10.64 -24.03
C GLY A 63 2.96 10.92 -22.76
N CYS A 64 2.80 12.11 -22.18
CA CYS A 64 3.47 12.49 -20.93
C CYS A 64 2.97 11.64 -19.75
N LEU A 65 1.66 11.44 -19.63
CA LEU A 65 1.05 10.60 -18.60
C LEU A 65 1.48 9.13 -18.75
N GLY A 66 1.46 8.60 -19.97
CA GLY A 66 1.93 7.24 -20.27
C GLY A 66 3.40 7.05 -19.91
N LEU A 67 4.25 8.03 -20.23
CA LEU A 67 5.66 8.02 -19.85
C LEU A 67 5.85 8.11 -18.33
N ALA A 68 5.01 8.84 -17.61
CA ALA A 68 5.02 8.92 -16.15
C ALA A 68 4.66 7.59 -15.48
N LEU A 69 3.75 6.81 -16.10
CA LEU A 69 3.25 5.54 -15.58
C LEU A 69 4.29 4.41 -15.63
N ILE A 70 5.25 4.44 -16.56
CA ILE A 70 6.29 3.40 -16.68
C ILE A 70 7.17 3.32 -15.40
N PRO A 71 7.89 4.39 -15.00
CA PRO A 71 8.65 4.38 -13.75
C PRO A 71 7.76 4.26 -12.52
N PHE A 72 6.51 4.75 -12.59
CA PHE A 72 5.53 4.58 -11.52
C PHE A 72 5.25 3.10 -11.26
N ALA A 73 4.85 2.34 -12.27
CA ALA A 73 4.55 0.91 -12.16
C ALA A 73 5.75 0.11 -11.66
N PHE A 74 6.95 0.43 -12.16
CA PHE A 74 8.18 -0.20 -11.68
C PHE A 74 8.46 0.11 -10.20
N SER A 75 8.20 1.34 -9.76
CA SER A 75 8.32 1.70 -8.33
C SER A 75 7.33 0.91 -7.47
N VAL A 76 6.06 0.76 -7.90
CA VAL A 76 5.05 -0.05 -7.19
C VAL A 76 5.51 -1.50 -7.05
N TRP A 77 6.08 -2.09 -8.11
CA TRP A 77 6.60 -3.45 -8.08
C TRP A 77 7.77 -3.61 -7.09
N VAL A 78 8.67 -2.63 -7.00
CA VAL A 78 9.76 -2.67 -6.01
C VAL A 78 9.21 -2.55 -4.59
N LEU A 79 8.21 -1.70 -4.36
CA LEU A 79 7.60 -1.51 -3.04
C LEU A 79 6.83 -2.76 -2.58
N SER A 80 6.09 -3.41 -3.47
CA SER A 80 5.36 -4.63 -3.13
C SER A 80 6.30 -5.74 -2.68
N ARG A 81 7.46 -5.88 -3.34
CA ARG A 81 8.53 -6.82 -2.94
C ARG A 81 9.27 -6.41 -1.66
N ALA A 82 9.25 -5.13 -1.29
CA ALA A 82 9.78 -4.68 0.00
C ALA A 82 8.83 -5.03 1.16
N PHE A 83 7.53 -5.06 0.90
CA PHE A 83 6.52 -5.29 1.92
C PHE A 83 6.20 -6.78 2.10
N TRP A 84 6.04 -7.54 1.02
CA TRP A 84 5.62 -8.94 1.06
C TRP A 84 6.80 -9.93 1.16
N GLY A 85 6.55 -11.07 1.82
CA GLY A 85 7.47 -12.22 1.82
C GLY A 85 8.64 -12.15 2.81
N ASN A 86 8.63 -11.20 3.73
CA ASN A 86 9.65 -11.09 4.78
C ASN A 86 9.32 -12.03 5.94
N LYS A 87 10.27 -12.89 6.34
CA LYS A 87 10.15 -13.75 7.53
C LYS A 87 10.88 -13.09 8.70
N TYR A 88 10.25 -13.10 9.86
CA TYR A 88 10.82 -12.60 11.10
C TYR A 88 10.86 -13.73 12.10
N ASP A 89 11.99 -13.83 12.78
CA ASP A 89 12.18 -14.80 13.84
C ASP A 89 11.84 -14.15 15.18
N TYR A 90 11.28 -14.94 16.09
CA TYR A 90 10.87 -14.50 17.40
C TYR A 90 11.58 -15.33 18.45
N LEU A 91 11.71 -14.76 19.66
CA LEU A 91 12.22 -15.50 20.80
C LEU A 91 11.44 -16.80 21.00
N PRO A 92 12.11 -17.88 21.44
CA PRO A 92 11.46 -19.15 21.71
C PRO A 92 10.32 -18.97 22.71
N VAL A 93 9.27 -19.77 22.57
CA VAL A 93 8.12 -19.71 23.46
C VAL A 93 8.56 -20.14 24.86
N LEU A 94 7.95 -19.57 25.90
CA LEU A 94 8.29 -19.88 27.28
C LEU A 94 8.27 -21.40 27.56
N THR A 95 7.36 -22.14 26.94
CA THR A 95 7.27 -23.60 27.02
C THR A 95 8.55 -24.29 26.55
N ASP A 96 9.16 -23.81 25.46
CA ASP A 96 10.39 -24.40 24.90
C ASP A 96 11.59 -24.08 25.80
N VAL A 97 11.61 -22.86 26.35
CA VAL A 97 12.64 -22.42 27.31
C VAL A 97 12.56 -23.25 28.60
N GLU A 98 11.36 -23.48 29.12
CA GLU A 98 11.14 -24.33 30.30
C GLU A 98 11.46 -25.80 30.02
N ALA A 99 11.13 -26.31 28.84
CA ALA A 99 11.50 -27.66 28.44
C ALA A 99 13.03 -27.83 28.39
N TYR A 100 13.75 -26.83 27.87
CA TYR A 100 15.22 -26.81 27.87
C TYR A 100 15.78 -26.76 29.30
N ARG A 101 15.22 -25.92 30.18
CA ARG A 101 15.59 -25.84 31.60
C ARG A 101 15.41 -27.18 32.32
N HIS A 102 14.26 -27.82 32.14
CA HIS A 102 14.00 -29.15 32.71
C HIS A 102 14.90 -30.24 32.13
N GLY A 103 15.27 -30.14 30.84
CA GLY A 103 16.26 -31.01 30.21
C GLY A 103 17.62 -30.90 30.87
N LEU A 104 18.10 -29.68 31.11
CA LEU A 104 19.32 -29.39 31.85
C LEU A 104 19.27 -29.92 33.29
N GLU A 105 18.16 -29.71 34.01
CA GLU A 105 17.98 -30.25 35.36
C GLU A 105 18.08 -31.78 35.41
N ARG A 106 17.55 -32.49 34.42
CA ARG A 106 17.68 -33.95 34.33
C ARG A 106 19.11 -34.34 33.99
N HIS A 107 19.71 -33.68 33.01
CA HIS A 107 21.08 -33.94 32.59
C HIS A 107 22.08 -33.82 33.74
N TYR A 108 21.99 -32.77 34.56
CA TYR A 108 22.86 -32.59 35.72
C TYR A 108 22.51 -33.45 36.95
N LYS A 109 21.31 -34.04 36.99
CA LYS A 109 20.97 -35.04 38.03
C LYS A 109 21.49 -36.43 37.67
N ASP A 110 21.49 -36.75 36.38
CA ASP A 110 21.85 -38.07 35.87
C ASP A 110 23.35 -38.18 35.54
N SER A 111 24.00 -37.06 35.21
CA SER A 111 25.44 -36.93 35.00
C SER A 111 26.11 -36.39 36.26
N ASP A 112 27.20 -37.02 36.73
CA ASP A 112 28.03 -36.54 37.85
C ASP A 112 28.88 -35.30 37.45
N GLU A 113 28.39 -34.51 36.49
CA GLU A 113 29.06 -33.33 35.93
C GLU A 113 28.78 -32.09 36.78
N ASN A 114 29.85 -31.40 37.18
CA ASN A 114 29.78 -30.13 37.90
C ASN A 114 29.57 -28.95 36.93
N GLY A 115 28.42 -28.90 36.26
CA GLY A 115 28.01 -27.73 35.48
C GLY A 115 26.97 -26.87 36.20
N SER A 116 26.71 -25.68 35.63
CA SER A 116 25.75 -24.73 36.19
C SER A 116 24.59 -24.54 35.23
N ILE A 117 23.40 -25.01 35.63
CA ILE A 117 22.14 -24.82 34.90
C ILE A 117 21.94 -23.34 34.54
N GLU A 118 22.29 -22.42 35.45
CA GLU A 118 22.17 -20.98 35.22
C GLU A 118 23.09 -20.51 34.09
N SER A 119 24.34 -20.99 34.06
CA SER A 119 25.30 -20.61 33.01
C SER A 119 24.84 -21.10 31.64
N ASP A 120 24.41 -22.35 31.54
CA ASP A 120 24.00 -22.95 30.26
C ASP A 120 22.70 -22.35 29.75
N MET A 121 21.75 -22.07 30.65
CA MET A 121 20.55 -21.31 30.31
C MET A 121 20.89 -19.93 29.76
N LEU A 122 21.83 -19.22 30.40
CA LEU A 122 22.28 -17.92 29.90
C LEU A 122 22.94 -18.03 28.53
N ASP A 123 23.75 -19.06 28.30
CA ASP A 123 24.42 -19.28 27.01
C ASP A 123 23.42 -19.64 25.89
N TYR A 124 22.42 -20.47 26.19
CA TYR A 124 21.31 -20.76 25.28
C TYR A 124 20.51 -19.50 24.92
N LEU A 125 20.16 -18.69 25.91
CA LEU A 125 19.41 -17.45 25.67
C LEU A 125 20.24 -16.41 24.91
N LEU A 126 21.53 -16.30 25.21
CA LEU A 126 22.46 -15.41 24.52
C LEU A 126 22.59 -15.78 23.04
N SER A 127 22.89 -17.06 22.76
CA SER A 127 23.04 -17.57 21.39
C SER A 127 21.74 -17.43 20.58
N SER A 128 20.61 -17.86 21.15
CA SER A 128 19.30 -17.74 20.50
C SER A 128 18.94 -16.28 20.20
N THR A 129 19.12 -15.38 21.18
CA THR A 129 18.78 -13.96 20.97
C THR A 129 19.71 -13.31 19.94
N ALA A 130 20.99 -13.66 19.94
CA ALA A 130 21.96 -13.14 18.97
C ALA A 130 21.62 -13.56 17.53
N GLU A 131 21.31 -14.83 17.32
CA GLU A 131 20.96 -15.37 16.01
C GLU A 131 19.67 -14.72 15.48
N ILE A 132 18.62 -14.70 16.30
CA ILE A 132 17.33 -14.09 15.96
C ILE A 132 17.50 -12.60 15.65
N SER A 133 18.22 -11.86 16.50
CA SER A 133 18.47 -10.43 16.27
C SER A 133 19.23 -10.20 14.97
N SER A 134 20.27 -11.00 14.68
CA SER A 134 21.05 -10.87 13.45
C SER A 134 20.20 -11.11 12.19
N THR A 135 19.37 -12.16 12.20
CA THR A 135 18.46 -12.46 11.09
C THR A 135 17.46 -11.32 10.89
N ASN A 136 16.85 -10.83 11.96
CA ASN A 136 15.90 -9.72 11.90
C ASN A 136 16.54 -8.41 11.41
N THR A 137 17.77 -8.10 11.83
CA THR A 137 18.53 -6.94 11.33
C THR A 137 18.73 -7.03 9.82
N LYS A 138 19.17 -8.18 9.30
CA LYS A 138 19.37 -8.38 7.84
C LYS A 138 18.06 -8.18 7.07
N VAL A 139 16.96 -8.73 7.57
CA VAL A 139 15.64 -8.55 6.96
C VAL A 139 15.23 -7.08 6.97
N ASN A 140 15.41 -6.37 8.07
CA ASN A 140 15.10 -4.95 8.18
C ASN A 140 15.95 -4.10 7.21
N GLU A 141 17.25 -4.39 7.10
CA GLU A 141 18.15 -3.70 6.17
C GLU A 141 17.76 -3.92 4.70
N GLU A 142 17.43 -5.15 4.32
CA GLU A 142 16.95 -5.45 2.97
C GLU A 142 15.65 -4.70 2.64
N ARG A 143 14.68 -4.72 3.56
CA ARG A 143 13.43 -3.98 3.40
C ARG A 143 13.68 -2.49 3.22
N LEU A 144 14.52 -1.91 4.07
CA LEU A 144 14.86 -0.50 4.02
C LEU A 144 15.60 -0.12 2.73
N SER A 145 16.54 -0.95 2.28
CA SER A 145 17.25 -0.78 1.01
C SER A 145 16.29 -0.78 -0.20
N ARG A 146 15.33 -1.72 -0.24
CA ARG A 146 14.29 -1.75 -1.28
C ARG A 146 13.39 -0.51 -1.21
N MET A 147 13.08 0.00 -0.02
CA MET A 147 12.29 1.24 0.14
C MET A 147 13.05 2.49 -0.29
N HIS A 148 14.37 2.56 -0.08
CA HIS A 148 15.19 3.63 -0.65
C HIS A 148 15.24 3.55 -2.17
N ARG A 149 15.32 2.34 -2.73
CA ARG A 149 15.23 2.13 -4.18
C ARG A 149 13.89 2.61 -4.74
N PHE A 150 12.78 2.39 -4.03
CA PHE A 150 11.47 2.94 -4.41
C PHE A 150 11.53 4.47 -4.58
N TYR A 151 12.05 5.22 -3.59
CA TYR A 151 12.14 6.68 -3.69
C TYR A 151 12.93 7.16 -4.90
N ARG A 152 14.08 6.52 -5.15
CA ARG A 152 14.93 6.88 -6.28
C ARG A 152 14.22 6.66 -7.63
N LEU A 153 13.40 5.62 -7.72
CA LEU A 153 12.63 5.30 -8.93
C LEU A 153 11.36 6.13 -9.06
N SER A 154 10.72 6.50 -7.96
CA SER A 154 9.49 7.29 -7.96
C SER A 154 9.73 8.76 -8.29
N LEU A 155 10.90 9.32 -7.93
CA LEU A 155 11.23 10.73 -8.15
C LEU A 155 11.01 11.22 -9.60
N PRO A 156 11.53 10.56 -10.66
CA PRO A 156 11.28 10.99 -12.03
C PRO A 156 9.80 10.86 -12.43
N SER A 157 9.10 9.85 -11.90
CA SER A 157 7.67 9.68 -12.14
C SER A 157 6.87 10.85 -11.59
N VAL A 158 7.17 11.31 -10.37
CA VAL A 158 6.52 12.48 -9.78
C VAL A 158 6.75 13.73 -10.61
N ALA A 159 7.97 13.96 -11.10
CA ALA A 159 8.26 15.10 -11.96
C ALA A 159 7.43 15.05 -13.26
N LEU A 160 7.31 13.87 -13.90
CA LEU A 160 6.50 13.70 -15.10
C LEU A 160 5.00 13.87 -14.82
N PHE A 161 4.49 13.36 -13.70
CA PHE A 161 3.11 13.58 -13.28
C PHE A 161 2.80 15.06 -13.07
N MET A 162 3.71 15.81 -12.45
CA MET A 162 3.55 17.25 -12.27
C MET A 162 3.49 17.97 -13.63
N THR A 163 4.37 17.61 -14.57
CA THR A 163 4.35 18.16 -15.93
C THR A 163 3.05 17.83 -16.66
N ALA A 164 2.60 16.56 -16.60
CA ALA A 164 1.34 16.15 -17.20
C ALA A 164 0.13 16.87 -16.57
N SER A 165 0.12 17.04 -15.26
CA SER A 165 -0.93 17.77 -14.52
C SER A 165 -0.97 19.24 -14.90
N MET A 166 0.20 19.88 -15.02
CA MET A 166 0.30 21.28 -15.41
C MET A 166 -0.16 21.48 -16.85
N LEU A 167 0.21 20.57 -17.76
CA LEU A 167 -0.28 20.57 -19.13
C LEU A 167 -1.81 20.40 -19.19
N PHE A 168 -2.36 19.47 -18.41
CA PHE A 168 -3.80 19.22 -18.33
C PHE A 168 -4.59 20.47 -17.92
N ILE A 169 -4.11 21.21 -16.93
CA ILE A 169 -4.76 22.43 -16.44
C ILE A 169 -4.55 23.61 -17.41
N LEU A 170 -3.34 23.83 -17.89
CA LEU A 170 -3.02 25.00 -18.75
C LEU A 170 -3.63 24.90 -20.15
N ALA A 171 -3.77 23.69 -20.67
CA ALA A 171 -4.42 23.43 -21.95
C ALA A 171 -5.95 23.32 -21.84
N ASP A 172 -6.53 23.57 -20.65
CA ASP A 172 -7.97 23.45 -20.36
C ASP A 172 -8.57 22.11 -20.85
N LEU A 173 -7.80 21.03 -20.69
CA LEU A 173 -8.19 19.68 -21.10
C LEU A 173 -9.24 19.06 -20.17
N ASP A 174 -9.63 19.76 -19.10
CA ASP A 174 -10.69 19.31 -18.20
C ASP A 174 -12.07 19.64 -18.78
N ALA A 175 -12.74 18.62 -19.34
CA ALA A 175 -14.11 18.74 -19.85
C ALA A 175 -15.13 19.09 -18.75
N SER A 176 -14.80 18.84 -17.48
CA SER A 176 -15.66 19.14 -16.34
C SER A 176 -15.45 20.54 -15.77
N SER A 177 -14.51 21.31 -16.33
CA SER A 177 -14.23 22.69 -15.94
C SER A 177 -15.46 23.58 -16.19
N PRO A 178 -15.91 24.40 -15.21
CA PRO A 178 -17.01 25.37 -15.37
C PRO A 178 -16.76 26.43 -16.45
N ARG A 179 -15.55 26.47 -17.00
CA ARG A 179 -15.11 27.40 -18.05
C ARG A 179 -15.66 27.02 -19.42
N LYS A 180 -16.06 25.77 -19.63
CA LYS A 180 -16.63 25.31 -20.91
C LYS A 180 -18.13 25.61 -20.97
N PRO A 181 -18.64 26.16 -22.08
CA PRO A 181 -20.07 26.48 -22.20
C PRO A 181 -20.89 25.18 -22.14
N ILE A 182 -21.86 25.13 -21.22
CA ILE A 182 -22.79 24.02 -21.11
C ILE A 182 -23.71 24.07 -22.33
N VAL A 183 -23.52 23.17 -23.30
CA VAL A 183 -24.41 23.06 -24.45
C VAL A 183 -25.70 22.37 -23.99
N VAL A 184 -26.71 23.16 -23.63
CA VAL A 184 -28.05 22.65 -23.33
C VAL A 184 -28.73 22.32 -24.65
N GLN A 185 -28.77 21.04 -25.01
CA GLN A 185 -29.54 20.59 -26.16
C GLN A 185 -31.02 20.59 -25.78
N GLN A 186 -31.76 21.60 -26.25
CA GLN A 186 -33.23 21.61 -26.11
C GLN A 186 -33.79 20.51 -27.01
N VAL A 187 -34.21 19.40 -26.40
CA VAL A 187 -35.01 18.38 -27.08
C VAL A 187 -36.41 18.95 -27.21
N THR A 188 -36.72 19.57 -28.35
CA THR A 188 -38.10 19.92 -28.71
C THR A 188 -38.83 18.61 -28.96
N LEU A 189 -39.59 18.13 -27.97
CA LEU A 189 -40.53 17.02 -28.18
C LEU A 189 -41.52 17.45 -29.27
N PRO A 190 -41.73 16.64 -30.33
CA PRO A 190 -42.79 16.92 -31.27
C PRO A 190 -44.11 16.93 -30.51
N SER A 191 -44.84 18.04 -30.63
CA SER A 191 -46.15 18.31 -30.03
C SER A 191 -47.25 17.46 -30.67
N ALA A 192 -47.06 16.14 -30.69
CA ALA A 192 -48.09 15.19 -31.00
C ALA A 192 -48.52 14.52 -29.69
N GLU A 193 -49.83 14.60 -29.40
CA GLU A 193 -50.52 13.91 -28.31
C GLU A 193 -50.38 14.52 -26.91
N LEU A 194 -50.82 15.77 -26.76
CA LEU A 194 -51.58 16.16 -25.57
C LEU A 194 -53.07 16.14 -25.95
N GLU A 195 -53.62 14.94 -26.12
CA GLU A 195 -55.08 14.79 -26.14
C GLU A 195 -55.62 15.17 -24.76
N SER A 196 -56.54 16.14 -24.75
CA SER A 196 -57.20 16.66 -23.57
C SER A 196 -58.01 15.58 -22.83
N PRO A 197 -57.98 15.50 -21.49
CA PRO A 197 -58.67 14.46 -20.72
C PRO A 197 -60.17 14.76 -20.53
N VAL A 198 -60.91 15.11 -21.60
CA VAL A 198 -62.33 15.52 -21.51
C VAL A 198 -63.31 14.56 -22.19
N GLN A 199 -62.85 13.50 -22.87
CA GLN A 199 -63.75 12.53 -23.51
C GLN A 199 -63.68 11.14 -22.87
N LEU A 200 -64.10 11.03 -21.61
CA LEU A 200 -64.44 9.75 -20.97
C LEU A 200 -65.75 9.87 -20.17
N VAL A 201 -66.78 10.51 -20.72
CA VAL A 201 -68.16 10.37 -20.23
C VAL A 201 -69.12 10.45 -21.42
N SER A 202 -69.22 9.38 -22.20
CA SER A 202 -70.44 9.00 -22.93
C SER A 202 -70.12 7.83 -23.86
N THR A 203 -70.39 6.61 -23.39
CA THR A 203 -71.21 5.58 -24.08
C THR A 203 -70.90 4.23 -23.46
N GLU A 204 -71.82 3.71 -22.66
CA GLU A 204 -72.23 2.30 -22.73
C GLU A 204 -73.49 2.08 -21.89
N SER A 205 -74.62 1.91 -22.56
CA SER A 205 -75.62 0.87 -22.26
C SER A 205 -76.60 0.84 -23.42
N GLY A 206 -76.44 -0.16 -24.29
CA GLY A 206 -77.34 -0.45 -25.40
C GLY A 206 -78.69 -0.99 -24.95
N ALA A 207 -79.66 -0.89 -25.86
CA ALA A 207 -80.79 -1.80 -26.01
C ALA A 207 -80.24 -3.19 -26.44
N ASP A 208 -80.85 -4.35 -26.21
CA ASP A 208 -82.26 -4.77 -26.38
C ASP A 208 -82.54 -6.03 -25.51
N GLU A 209 -83.84 -6.37 -25.40
CA GLU A 209 -84.52 -7.57 -24.86
C GLU A 209 -84.91 -7.62 -23.36
#